data_AF-A0A670ZLB4-F1
#
_entry.id   AF-A0A670ZLB4-F1
#
_cell.length_a   1.000
_cell.length_b   1.000
_cell.length_c   1.000
_cell.angle_alpha   90.00
_cell.angle_beta   90.00
_cell.angle_gamma   90.00
#
_symmetry.space_group_name_H-M   'P 1'
#
loop_
_entity.id
_entity.type
_entity.pdbx_description
1 polymer ?
#
loop_
_entity_poly.entity_id
_entity_poly.type
_entity_poly.pdbx_seq_one_letter_code
_entity_poly.pdbx_strand_id
1 'polypeptide(L)'
;MLNSDQTEIDLQPTHSETESVFSDCGGGRGGPVEDAGSLNLCGQSRGPDSSEHMKKDLQHLSREERRRRRRATAKYRTAHATRERIRVEAFNMAFAELRKLLPTLPPDKKLSKIEILRLAICYISYLNHVLDV
;
A
#
# COMPACT_ATOMS: atom_id res chain seq x y z
N MET A 1 23.68 -35.10 -20.91
CA MET A 1 22.98 -35.93 -19.91
C MET A 1 22.33 -34.97 -18.93
N LEU A 2 21.00 -35.06 -18.85
CA LEU A 2 20.13 -34.28 -17.98
C LEU A 2 20.30 -34.71 -16.52
N ASN A 3 20.03 -33.77 -15.60
CA ASN A 3 19.31 -33.95 -14.34
C ASN A 3 18.98 -32.50 -13.89
N SER A 4 17.75 -31.97 -13.96
CA SER A 4 16.45 -32.39 -13.39
C SER A 4 16.44 -32.38 -11.87
N ASP A 5 15.82 -31.31 -11.34
CA ASP A 5 14.87 -31.25 -10.23
C ASP A 5 15.16 -31.94 -8.89
N GLN A 6 15.28 -31.10 -7.85
CA GLN A 6 14.74 -31.35 -6.51
C GLN A 6 14.27 -29.98 -5.99
N THR A 7 13.04 -29.54 -6.27
CA THR A 7 11.85 -29.69 -5.40
C THR A 7 12.17 -29.67 -3.91
N GLU A 8 12.20 -28.49 -3.29
CA GLU A 8 11.82 -28.36 -1.89
C GLU A 8 10.52 -27.54 -1.83
N ILE A 9 9.51 -28.26 -1.42
CA ILE A 9 8.14 -27.87 -1.19
C ILE A 9 8.14 -27.24 0.20
N ASP A 10 7.71 -25.98 0.33
CA ASP A 10 7.14 -25.54 1.59
C ASP A 10 5.79 -24.87 1.36
N LEU A 11 4.80 -25.44 2.04
CA LEU A 11 3.38 -25.19 1.87
C LEU A 11 2.98 -23.83 2.46
N GLN A 12 1.89 -23.33 1.92
CA GLN A 12 1.25 -22.05 2.23
C GLN A 12 0.43 -22.08 3.57
N PRO A 13 -0.57 -21.20 3.81
CA PRO A 13 -0.55 -20.19 4.86
C PRO A 13 -1.55 -20.50 5.99
N THR A 14 -1.25 -20.10 7.22
CA THR A 14 -2.28 -20.06 8.27
C THR A 14 -2.87 -18.66 8.35
N HIS A 15 -4.04 -18.54 7.74
CA HIS A 15 -4.98 -17.46 7.99
C HIS A 15 -5.48 -17.60 9.42
N SER A 16 -5.35 -16.56 10.22
CA SER A 16 -6.12 -16.39 11.44
C SER A 16 -6.52 -14.93 11.51
N GLU A 17 -7.75 -14.69 11.10
CA GLU A 17 -8.44 -13.41 11.18
C GLU A 17 -8.50 -12.95 12.64
N THR A 18 -8.19 -11.67 12.85
CA THR A 18 -8.81 -10.92 13.94
C THR A 18 -9.27 -9.58 13.37
N GLU A 19 -10.56 -9.56 13.05
CA GLU A 19 -11.32 -8.37 12.68
C GLU A 19 -11.43 -7.40 13.86
N SER A 20 -11.39 -6.10 13.53
CA SER A 20 -11.88 -4.95 14.32
C SER A 20 -11.18 -4.71 15.67
N VAL A 21 -10.69 -3.50 15.98
CA VAL A 21 -11.47 -2.28 16.16
C VAL A 21 -10.62 -1.08 15.77
N PHE A 22 -11.09 -0.30 14.79
CA PHE A 22 -10.64 1.08 14.60
C PHE A 22 -11.14 1.89 15.80
N SER A 23 -10.33 1.97 16.85
CA SER A 23 -10.62 2.86 17.97
C SER A 23 -10.06 4.25 17.65
N ASP A 24 -10.98 5.15 17.37
CA ASP A 24 -10.78 6.59 17.30
C ASP A 24 -10.35 7.11 18.68
N CYS A 25 -9.05 7.35 18.87
CA CYS A 25 -8.56 8.06 20.05
C CYS A 25 -8.33 9.52 19.70
N GLY A 26 -9.44 10.26 19.65
CA GLY A 26 -9.48 11.69 19.91
C GLY A 26 -8.89 12.01 21.29
N GLY A 27 -8.22 13.15 21.40
CA GLY A 27 -7.38 13.50 22.54
C GLY A 27 -8.09 13.73 23.86
N GLY A 28 -7.33 13.65 24.95
CA GLY A 28 -7.77 14.07 26.27
C GLY A 28 -6.72 13.79 27.35
N ARG A 29 -6.41 14.80 28.15
CA ARG A 29 -5.48 14.80 29.28
C ARG A 29 -5.92 13.83 30.40
N GLY A 30 -4.96 13.22 31.10
CA GLY A 30 -5.18 12.56 32.40
C GLY A 30 -3.85 12.07 32.98
N GLY A 31 -3.56 12.43 34.25
CA GLY A 31 -2.28 12.21 34.95
C GLY A 31 -2.04 10.77 35.46
N PRO A 32 -0.99 10.56 36.29
CA PRO A 32 -0.29 9.29 36.43
C PRO A 32 -0.86 8.40 37.54
N VAL A 33 -0.75 7.08 37.36
CA VAL A 33 -0.83 6.08 38.42
C VAL A 33 0.48 5.27 38.42
N GLU A 34 1.06 5.17 39.60
CA GLU A 34 2.33 4.52 39.90
C GLU A 34 2.08 3.03 40.21
N ASP A 35 2.90 2.12 39.68
CA ASP A 35 3.49 1.02 40.48
C ASP A 35 4.68 0.38 39.75
N ALA A 36 5.59 -0.19 40.54
CA ALA A 36 7.01 -0.41 40.32
C ALA A 36 7.40 -1.68 39.56
N GLY A 37 8.65 -1.69 39.03
CA GLY A 37 9.38 -2.93 38.82
C GLY A 37 10.50 -2.94 37.77
N SER A 38 11.75 -2.87 38.24
CA SER A 38 12.95 -3.52 37.68
C SER A 38 13.89 -2.78 36.71
N LEU A 39 15.01 -2.33 37.30
CA LEU A 39 16.41 -2.47 36.88
C LEU A 39 16.85 -1.96 35.50
N ASN A 40 17.61 -0.86 35.51
CA ASN A 40 18.84 -0.72 34.73
C ASN A 40 19.70 0.44 35.26
N LEU A 41 20.92 0.11 35.73
CA LEU A 41 21.99 1.08 35.95
C LEU A 41 22.87 1.16 34.70
N CYS A 42 22.89 2.31 34.05
CA CYS A 42 24.11 2.86 33.46
C CYS A 42 23.91 4.37 33.24
N GLY A 43 24.80 5.18 33.82
CA GLY A 43 24.69 6.63 33.85
C GLY A 43 24.87 7.30 32.49
N GLN A 44 24.06 8.33 32.26
CA GLN A 44 24.44 9.48 31.44
C GLN A 44 23.64 10.71 31.88
N SER A 45 24.36 11.82 31.88
CA SER A 45 24.03 13.08 32.48
C SER A 45 22.78 13.76 31.92
N ARG A 46 22.19 14.59 32.80
CA ARG A 46 20.99 15.40 32.67
C ARG A 46 20.91 16.24 31.38
N GLY A 47 19.70 16.29 30.83
CA GLY A 47 19.19 17.43 30.05
C GLY A 47 17.81 17.16 29.43
N PRO A 48 16.68 17.46 30.10
CA PRO A 48 15.34 17.31 29.51
C PRO A 48 14.86 18.58 28.78
N ASP A 49 15.74 19.40 28.19
CA ASP A 49 15.35 20.74 27.73
C ASP A 49 15.27 20.92 26.19
N SER A 50 15.86 20.01 25.40
CA SER A 50 15.88 20.16 23.93
C SER A 50 14.61 19.64 23.24
N SER A 51 13.90 18.69 23.88
CA SER A 51 12.70 18.04 23.33
C SER A 51 11.47 18.94 23.38
N GLU A 52 11.35 19.76 24.43
CA GLU A 52 10.20 20.64 24.65
C GLU A 52 10.25 21.91 23.79
N HIS A 53 11.45 22.41 23.48
CA HIS A 53 11.64 23.58 22.60
C HIS A 53 11.23 23.29 21.15
N MET A 54 11.58 22.12 20.60
CA MET A 54 11.19 21.71 19.24
C MET A 54 9.68 21.49 19.07
N LYS A 55 8.96 21.16 20.15
CA LYS A 55 7.49 21.02 20.14
C LYS A 55 6.77 22.36 20.10
N LYS A 56 7.34 23.41 20.73
CA LYS A 56 6.76 24.77 20.74
C LYS A 56 6.78 25.40 19.34
N ASP A 57 7.84 25.19 18.56
CA ASP A 57 7.95 25.70 17.18
C ASP A 57 6.90 25.11 16.22
N LEU A 58 6.38 23.90 16.51
CA LEU A 58 5.34 23.26 15.71
C LEU A 58 3.93 23.84 15.94
N GLN A 59 3.73 24.53 17.07
CA GLN A 59 2.43 25.08 17.46
C GLN A 59 2.12 26.40 16.74
N HIS A 60 3.14 27.17 16.35
CA HIS A 60 2.98 28.46 15.69
C HIS A 60 2.95 28.40 14.14
N LEU A 61 3.04 27.18 13.57
CA LEU A 61 3.03 26.99 12.13
C LEU A 61 1.62 27.14 11.56
N SER A 62 1.53 27.86 10.45
CA SER A 62 0.32 27.87 9.62
C SER A 62 -0.14 26.44 9.31
N ARG A 63 -1.45 26.27 9.15
CA ARG A 63 -2.08 25.00 8.77
C ARG A 63 -1.40 24.37 7.55
N GLU A 64 -0.96 25.19 6.61
CA GLU A 64 -0.29 24.73 5.40
C GLU A 64 1.12 24.20 5.67
N GLU A 65 1.89 24.88 6.51
CA GLU A 65 3.23 24.47 6.89
C GLU A 65 3.21 23.14 7.67
N ARG A 66 2.20 22.94 8.52
CA ARG A 66 1.97 21.65 9.21
C ARG A 66 1.66 20.52 8.21
N ARG A 67 0.89 20.79 7.15
CA ARG A 67 0.60 19.80 6.09
C ARG A 67 1.86 19.47 5.29
N ARG A 68 2.65 20.49 4.93
CA ARG A 68 3.91 20.33 4.20
C ARG A 68 4.89 19.46 4.99
N ARG A 69 5.10 19.75 6.28
CA ARG A 69 5.97 18.92 7.15
C ARG A 69 5.49 17.47 7.25
N ARG A 70 4.19 17.24 7.41
CA ARG A 70 3.63 15.87 7.41
C ARG A 70 3.92 15.13 6.10
N ARG A 71 3.69 15.77 4.95
CA ARG A 71 3.97 15.19 3.63
C ARG A 71 5.46 14.92 3.39
N ALA A 72 6.32 15.73 3.99
CA ALA A 72 7.78 15.56 3.94
C ALA A 72 8.31 14.43 4.85
N THR A 73 7.47 13.80 5.69
CA THR A 73 7.90 12.64 6.46
C THR A 73 8.08 11.42 5.57
N ALA A 74 9.09 10.59 5.85
CA ALA A 74 9.30 9.33 5.13
C ALA A 74 8.07 8.42 5.24
N LYS A 75 7.45 8.35 6.43
CA LYS A 75 6.22 7.57 6.67
C LYS A 75 5.07 7.96 5.74
N TYR A 76 4.84 9.26 5.52
CA TYR A 76 3.81 9.72 4.59
C TYR A 76 4.14 9.33 3.15
N ARG A 77 5.39 9.54 2.72
CA ARG A 77 5.82 9.21 1.35
C ARG A 77 5.70 7.71 1.06
N THR A 78 6.16 6.85 1.98
CA THR A 78 6.08 5.40 1.81
C THR A 78 4.63 4.92 1.79
N ALA A 79 3.78 5.40 2.71
CA ALA A 79 2.36 5.08 2.71
C ALA A 79 1.67 5.49 1.41
N HIS A 80 1.96 6.70 0.90
CA HIS A 80 1.42 7.17 -0.37
C HIS A 80 1.90 6.34 -1.57
N ALA A 81 3.19 6.03 -1.63
CA ALA A 81 3.76 5.19 -2.68
C ALA A 81 3.15 3.78 -2.69
N THR A 82 2.94 3.18 -1.52
CA THR A 82 2.27 1.88 -1.40
C THR A 82 0.83 1.93 -1.88
N ARG A 83 0.06 2.95 -1.51
CA ARG A 83 -1.32 3.13 -1.99
C ARG A 83 -1.38 3.25 -3.51
N GLU A 84 -0.48 4.03 -4.08
CA GLU A 84 -0.41 4.21 -5.54
C GLU A 84 0.00 2.92 -6.25
N ARG A 85 0.93 2.15 -5.68
CA ARG A 85 1.29 0.83 -6.21
C ARG A 85 0.07 -0.10 -6.26
N ILE A 86 -0.69 -0.21 -5.17
CA ILE A 86 -1.91 -1.02 -5.09
C ILE A 86 -2.93 -0.56 -6.14
N ARG A 87 -3.13 0.75 -6.28
CA ARG A 87 -4.03 1.32 -7.29
C ARG A 87 -3.64 0.91 -8.71
N VAL A 88 -2.34 1.00 -9.03
CA VAL A 88 -1.81 0.63 -10.35
C VAL A 88 -1.86 -0.88 -10.58
N GLU A 89 -1.61 -1.69 -9.55
CA GLU A 89 -1.73 -3.14 -9.61
C GLU A 89 -3.17 -3.58 -9.91
N ALA A 90 -4.15 -3.04 -9.17
CA ALA A 90 -5.58 -3.28 -9.44
C ALA A 90 -5.97 -2.90 -10.88
N PHE A 91 -5.46 -1.77 -11.38
CA PHE A 91 -5.66 -1.36 -12.76
C PHE A 91 -5.03 -2.35 -13.76
N ASN A 92 -3.82 -2.83 -13.49
CA ASN A 92 -3.13 -3.78 -14.36
C ASN A 92 -3.81 -5.16 -14.35
N MET A 93 -4.36 -5.60 -13.21
CA MET A 93 -5.18 -6.81 -13.12
C MET A 93 -6.42 -6.70 -14.01
N ALA A 94 -7.14 -5.58 -13.97
CA ALA A 94 -8.28 -5.35 -14.85
C ALA A 94 -7.90 -5.41 -16.35
N PHE A 95 -6.73 -4.86 -16.72
CA PHE A 95 -6.19 -4.97 -18.08
C PHE A 95 -5.84 -6.41 -18.48
N ALA A 96 -5.32 -7.21 -17.54
CA ALA A 96 -5.03 -8.63 -17.77
C ALA A 96 -6.31 -9.44 -17.96
N GLU A 97 -7.35 -9.19 -17.17
CA GLU A 97 -8.66 -9.84 -17.35
C GLU A 97 -9.30 -9.46 -18.68
N LEU A 98 -9.31 -8.17 -19.04
CA LEU A 98 -9.81 -7.74 -20.35
C LEU A 98 -9.08 -8.43 -21.50
N ARG A 99 -7.76 -8.54 -21.41
CA ARG A 99 -6.93 -9.20 -22.44
C ARG A 99 -7.31 -10.66 -22.67
N LYS A 100 -7.67 -11.42 -21.63
CA LYS A 100 -8.05 -12.84 -21.77
C LYS A 100 -9.29 -13.04 -22.63
N LEU A 101 -10.15 -12.02 -22.72
CA LEU A 101 -11.38 -12.05 -23.51
C LEU A 101 -11.14 -11.66 -24.97
N LEU A 102 -9.96 -11.15 -25.31
CA LEU A 102 -9.68 -10.65 -26.65
C LEU A 102 -9.15 -11.75 -27.56
N PRO A 103 -9.68 -11.90 -28.79
CA PRO A 103 -9.19 -12.88 -29.74
C PRO A 103 -7.82 -12.45 -30.30
N THR A 104 -6.79 -13.29 -30.15
CA THR A 104 -5.44 -13.07 -30.74
C THR A 104 -4.85 -14.33 -31.35
N LEU A 105 -4.03 -14.14 -32.39
CA LEU A 105 -3.19 -15.19 -32.99
C LEU A 105 -1.72 -14.75 -32.91
N PRO A 106 -0.82 -15.48 -32.23
CA PRO A 106 -1.09 -16.60 -31.31
C PRO A 106 -1.82 -16.15 -30.01
N PRO A 107 -2.41 -17.07 -29.22
CA PRO A 107 -3.18 -16.72 -28.01
C PRO A 107 -2.36 -16.03 -26.91
N ASP A 108 -1.04 -16.17 -26.93
CA ASP A 108 -0.10 -15.55 -25.99
C ASP A 108 0.52 -14.25 -26.51
N LYS A 109 0.08 -13.75 -27.67
CA LYS A 109 0.60 -12.51 -28.28
C LYS A 109 0.56 -11.32 -27.32
N LYS A 110 1.71 -10.85 -26.83
CA LYS A 110 1.79 -9.67 -25.94
C LYS A 110 1.19 -8.43 -26.62
N LEU A 111 0.20 -7.82 -25.98
CA LEU A 111 -0.48 -6.60 -26.42
C LEU A 111 -0.16 -5.46 -25.46
N SER A 112 0.10 -4.28 -26.00
CA SER A 112 0.18 -3.04 -25.24
C SER A 112 -1.20 -2.58 -24.75
N LYS A 113 -1.24 -1.66 -23.77
CA LYS A 113 -2.49 -1.12 -23.22
C LYS A 113 -3.37 -0.48 -24.31
N ILE A 114 -2.77 0.23 -25.27
CA ILE A 114 -3.52 0.84 -26.36
C ILE A 114 -4.09 -0.19 -27.34
N GLU A 115 -3.35 -1.25 -27.63
CA GLU A 115 -3.84 -2.35 -28.48
C GLU A 115 -4.99 -3.10 -27.82
N ILE A 116 -4.91 -3.38 -26.52
CA ILE A 116 -6.00 -4.00 -25.74
C ILE A 116 -7.28 -3.18 -25.88
N LEU A 117 -7.19 -1.85 -25.69
CA LEU A 117 -8.37 -0.97 -25.78
C LEU A 117 -8.95 -0.94 -27.20
N ARG A 118 -8.10 -0.80 -28.23
CA ARG A 118 -8.55 -0.79 -29.63
C ARG A 118 -9.21 -2.11 -30.02
N LEU A 119 -8.58 -3.23 -29.66
CA LEU A 119 -9.08 -4.56 -29.98
C LEU A 119 -10.40 -4.86 -29.25
N ALA A 120 -10.55 -4.43 -27.99
CA ALA A 120 -11.80 -4.54 -27.25
C ALA A 120 -12.95 -3.81 -27.95
N ILE A 121 -12.72 -2.57 -28.38
CA ILE A 121 -13.73 -1.79 -29.13
C ILE A 121 -14.11 -2.50 -30.42
N CYS A 122 -13.11 -2.92 -31.22
CA CYS A 122 -13.37 -3.65 -32.46
C CYS A 122 -14.14 -4.96 -32.22
N TYR A 123 -13.81 -5.69 -31.14
CA TYR A 123 -14.42 -6.97 -30.85
C TYR A 123 -15.87 -6.82 -30.39
N ILE A 124 -16.18 -5.84 -29.54
CA ILE A 124 -17.57 -5.52 -29.17
C ILE A 124 -18.38 -5.18 -30.42
N SER A 125 -17.88 -4.30 -31.30
CA SER A 125 -18.57 -3.95 -32.55
C SER A 125 -18.78 -5.15 -33.47
N TYR A 126 -17.79 -6.04 -33.56
CA TYR A 126 -17.91 -7.28 -34.33
C TYR A 126 -19.00 -8.19 -33.78
N LEU A 127 -19.03 -8.43 -32.47
CA LEU A 127 -20.04 -9.27 -31.84
C LEU A 127 -21.45 -8.69 -32.01
N ASN A 128 -21.62 -7.37 -31.87
CA ASN A 128 -22.91 -6.72 -32.13
C ASN A 128 -23.37 -6.96 -33.57
N HIS A 129 -22.48 -6.78 -34.56
CA HIS A 129 -22.81 -7.04 -35.95
C HIS A 129 -23.22 -8.50 -36.22
N VAL A 130 -22.55 -9.46 -35.57
CA VAL A 130 -22.89 -10.89 -35.68
C VAL A 130 -24.25 -11.21 -35.07
N LEU A 131 -24.67 -10.49 -34.02
CA LEU A 131 -25.95 -10.69 -33.35
C LEU A 131 -27.13 -9.99 -34.04
N ASP A 132 -26.87 -8.90 -34.78
CA ASP A 132 -27.88 -8.15 -35.53
C ASP A 132 -28.26 -8.81 -36.87
N VAL A 133 -27.50 -9.82 -37.30
CA VAL A 133 -27.72 -10.63 -38.52
C VAL A 133 -28.46 -11.91 -38.16
#